data_AF-A0A7C3GQP5-F1
#
_entry.id   AF-A0A7C3GQP5-F1
#
_cell.length_a   1.000
_cell.length_b   1.000
_cell.length_c   1.000
_cell.angle_alpha   90.00
_cell.angle_beta   90.00
_cell.angle_gamma   90.00
#
_symmetry.space_group_name_H-M   'P 1'
#
loop_
_entity.id
_entity.type
_entity.pdbx_description
1 polymer ?
#
loop_
_entity_poly.entity_id
_entity_poly.type
_entity_poly.pdbx_seq_one_letter_code
_entity_poly.pdbx_strand_id
1 'polypeptide(L)' 'MDDLIGKKFIISGMTIEIISDDGDKWETRNITTNATISLNKLVLDNAIRLGKAEEVTDLN' A
#
# COMPACT_ATOMS: atom_id res chain seq x y z
N MET A 1 11.88 0.28 5.95
CA MET A 1 11.27 0.33 4.59
C MET A 1 11.13 1.81 4.30
N ASP A 2 12.20 2.46 3.86
CA ASP A 2 12.40 3.85 4.29
C ASP A 2 11.95 4.91 3.29
N ASP A 3 11.28 4.55 2.20
CA ASP A 3 10.36 5.48 1.55
C ASP A 3 9.40 4.70 0.62
N LEU A 4 8.22 4.37 1.14
CA LEU A 4 7.15 3.83 0.30
C LEU A 4 6.10 4.88 -0.03
N ILE A 5 6.27 6.14 0.39
CA ILE A 5 5.31 7.21 0.09
C ILE A 5 5.26 7.42 -1.43
N GLY A 6 4.06 7.51 -1.98
CA GLY A 6 3.79 7.58 -3.42
C GLY A 6 3.85 6.24 -4.15
N LYS A 7 4.28 5.15 -3.50
CA LYS A 7 4.26 3.82 -4.11
C LYS A 7 2.86 3.23 -4.11
N LYS A 8 2.58 2.44 -5.14
CA LYS A 8 1.32 1.73 -5.32
C LYS A 8 1.51 0.24 -5.14
N PHE A 9 0.52 -0.39 -4.51
CA PHE A 9 0.48 -1.84 -4.30
C PHE A 9 -0.87 -2.38 -4.70
N ILE A 10 -0.89 -3.55 -5.35
CA ILE A 10 -2.10 -4.36 -5.49
C ILE A 10 -2.15 -5.32 -4.31
N ILE A 11 -3.27 -5.33 -3.57
CA ILE A 11 -3.53 -6.26 -2.47
C ILE A 11 -4.91 -6.86 -2.67
N SER A 12 -4.98 -8.17 -2.92
CA SER A 12 -6.25 -8.88 -3.12
C SER A 12 -7.19 -8.21 -4.14
N GLY A 13 -6.63 -7.65 -5.22
CA GLY A 13 -7.39 -6.96 -6.28
C GLY A 13 -7.71 -5.47 -6.01
N MET A 14 -7.38 -4.95 -4.83
CA MET A 14 -7.46 -3.52 -4.55
C MET A 14 -6.12 -2.85 -4.86
N THR A 15 -6.16 -1.72 -5.55
CA THR A 15 -4.96 -0.88 -5.71
C THR A 15 -4.94 0.17 -4.62
N ILE A 16 -3.86 0.21 -3.85
CA ILE A 16 -3.63 1.23 -2.83
C ILE A 16 -2.38 2.04 -3.15
N GLU A 17 -2.38 3.31 -2.78
CA GLU A 17 -1.23 4.20 -2.81
C GLU A 17 -0.89 4.62 -1.39
N ILE A 18 0.38 4.58 -0.98
CA ILE A 18 0.80 5.08 0.32
C ILE A 18 0.94 6.60 0.25
N ILE A 19 0.22 7.32 1.10
CA ILE A 19 0.13 8.79 1.08
C ILE A 19 0.98 9.42 2.18
N SER A 20 1.00 8.83 3.37
CA SER A 20 1.76 9.35 4.51
C SER A 20 2.17 8.24 5.48
N ASP A 21 3.18 8.54 6.29
CA ASP A 21 3.68 7.68 7.36
C ASP A 21 3.19 8.19 8.71
N ASP A 22 2.52 7.33 9.47
CA ASP A 22 1.99 7.60 10.81
C ASP A 22 2.51 6.55 11.80
N GLY A 23 3.84 6.39 11.85
CA GLY A 23 4.52 5.53 12.82
C GLY A 23 4.38 4.05 12.52
N ASP A 24 3.40 3.37 13.12
CA ASP A 24 3.15 1.93 12.91
C ASP A 24 2.21 1.66 11.72
N LYS A 25 1.64 2.73 11.16
CA LYS A 25 0.65 2.68 10.09
C LYS A 25 1.05 3.59 8.94
N TRP A 26 0.52 3.29 7.78
CA TRP A 26 0.46 4.20 6.65
C TRP A 26 -0.96 4.70 6.48
N GLU A 27 -1.10 5.96 6.12
CA GLU A 27 -2.29 6.44 5.45
C GLU A 27 -2.18 6.04 3.99
N THR A 28 -3.22 5.39 3.47
CA THR A 28 -3.23 4.93 2.09
C THR A 28 -4.52 5.35 1.40
N ARG A 29 -4.43 5.63 0.11
CA ARG A 29 -5.60 5.84 -0.74
C ARG A 29 -5.90 4.56 -1.49
N ASN A 30 -7.07 3.99 -1.26
CA ASN A 30 -7.61 2.94 -2.11
C ASN A 30 -8.08 3.58 -3.42
N ILE A 31 -7.34 3.33 -4.50
CA ILE A 31 -7.62 3.87 -5.83
C ILE A 31 -8.91 3.26 -6.41
N THR A 32 -9.24 2.02 -6.05
CA THR A 32 -10.45 1.33 -6.53
C THR A 32 -11.73 1.96 -5.96
N THR A 33 -11.70 2.42 -4.71
CA THR A 33 -12.89 2.96 -4.02
C THR A 33 -12.82 4.46 -3.76
N ASN A 34 -11.69 5.11 -4.06
CA ASN A 34 -11.34 6.49 -3.66
C ASN A 34 -11.39 6.75 -2.15
N ALA A 35 -11.41 5.71 -1.31
CA ALA A 35 -11.40 5.86 0.14
C ALA A 35 -9.97 6.02 0.68
N THR A 36 -9.82 6.85 1.70
CA THR A 36 -8.60 6.88 2.53
C THR A 36 -8.73 5.84 3.65
N ILE A 37 -7.74 4.96 3.78
CA ILE A 37 -7.72 3.90 4.79
C ILE A 37 -6.37 3.90 5.51
N SER A 38 -6.41 3.56 6.80
CA SER A 38 -5.20 3.33 7.60
C SER A 38 -4.77 1.87 7.49
N LEU A 39 -3.52 1.63 7.09
CA LEU A 39 -2.96 0.30 6.89
C LEU A 39 -1.80 0.08 7.87
N ASN A 40 -1.83 -1.01 8.63
CA ASN A 40 -0.71 -1.38 9.49
C ASN A 40 0.48 -1.84 8.62
N LYS A 41 1.68 -1.31 8.89
CA LYS A 41 2.90 -1.65 8.12
C LYS A 41 3.20 -3.14 8.09
N LEU A 42 2.97 -3.83 9.22
CA LEU A 42 3.14 -5.28 9.33
C LEU A 42 2.18 -6.05 8.42
N VAL A 43 0.99 -5.51 8.13
CA VAL A 43 0.03 -6.17 7.24
C VAL A 43 0.54 -6.16 5.81
N LEU A 44 1.04 -5.01 5.33
CA LEU A 44 1.61 -4.92 3.98
C LEU A 44 2.88 -5.77 3.86
N ASP A 45 3.79 -5.69 4.82
CA ASP A 45 5.04 -6.45 4.81
C ASP A 45 4.77 -7.97 4.76
N ASN A 46 3.82 -8.45 5.57
CA ASN A 46 3.38 -9.84 5.51
C ASN A 46 2.70 -10.18 4.18
N ALA A 47 1.87 -9.28 3.63
CA ALA A 47 1.21 -9.52 2.35
C ALA A 47 2.23 -9.63 1.21
N ILE A 48 3.26 -8.78 1.18
CA ILE A 48 4.36 -8.83 0.22
C ILE A 48 5.11 -10.16 0.37
N ARG A 49 5.53 -10.50 1.60
CA ARG A 49 6.28 -11.74 1.87
C ARG A 49 5.50 -13.01 1.48
N LEU A 50 4.17 -12.99 1.59
CA LEU A 50 3.29 -14.10 1.25
C LEU A 50 2.85 -14.11 -0.23
N GLY A 51 3.34 -13.17 -1.06
CA GLY A 51 2.93 -13.05 -2.46
C GLY A 51 1.46 -12.64 -2.65
N LYS A 52 0.88 -11.97 -1.65
CA LYS A 52 -0.50 -11.45 -1.66
C LYS A 52 -0.57 -9.96 -2.01
N ALA A 53 0.58 -9.29 -1.97
CA ALA A 53 0.74 -7.90 -2.37
C ALA A 53 1.94 -7.74 -3.29
N GLU A 54 1.78 -6.92 -4.32
CA GLU A 54 2.82 -6.65 -5.32
C GLU A 54 2.91 -5.13 -5.54
N GLU A 55 4.14 -4.60 -5.58
CA GLU A 55 4.37 -3.20 -5.97
C GLU A 55 4.05 -3.04 -7.45
N VAL A 56 3.25 -2.03 -7.78
CA VAL A 56 2.92 -1.69 -9.16
C VAL A 56 3.68 -0.44 -9.52
N THR A 57 4.51 -0.53 -10.56
CA THR A 57 5.04 0.64 -11.25
C THR A 57 4.09 0.94 -12.39
N ASP A 58 3.56 2.16 -12.44
CA ASP A 58 2.85 2.63 -13.64
C ASP A 58 3.88 2.64 -14.78
N LEU A 59 3.87 1.58 -15.60
CA LEU A 59 4.57 1.53 -16.88
C LEU A 59 3.76 2.38 -17.86
N ASN A 60 4.04 3.68 -17.86
CA ASN A 60 3.72 4.53 -19.01
C ASN A 60 4.64 4.19 -20.18
#